data_AF-A0A353MGF9-F1
#
_entry.id   AF-A0A353MGF9-F1
#
_cell.length_a   1.000
_cell.length_b   1.000
_cell.length_c   1.000
_cell.angle_alpha   90.00
_cell.angle_beta   90.00
_cell.angle_gamma   90.00
#
_symmetry.space_group_name_H-M   'P 1'
#
loop_
_entity.id
_entity.type
_entity.pdbx_description
1 polymer ?
#
loop_
_entity_poly.entity_id
_entity_poly.type
_entity_poly.pdbx_seq_one_letter_code
_entity_poly.pdbx_strand_id
1 'polypeptide(L)'
;MTRQDALNELNLSEKAGSEDIENAYRRMVRRYPPEFNPERFQKIDEAYRFLSSFSDMIERLLSPAAGSGVSAAELQFSAALPPEAVDEALAGLARAARVASLWPKGEPARKK
;
A
#
# COMPACT_ATOMS: atom_id res chain seq x y z
N MET A 1 -14.40 5.15 -12.40
CA MET A 1 -14.70 3.77 -12.82
C MET A 1 -15.18 3.00 -11.58
N THR A 2 -16.20 2.13 -11.67
CA THR A 2 -16.58 1.27 -10.53
C THR A 2 -15.80 -0.04 -10.55
N ARG A 3 -15.73 -0.75 -9.42
CA ARG A 3 -15.05 -2.06 -9.32
C ARG A 3 -15.63 -3.10 -10.29
N GLN A 4 -16.95 -3.09 -10.45
CA GLN A 4 -17.65 -3.96 -11.39
C GLN A 4 -17.22 -3.69 -12.83
N ASP A 5 -17.13 -2.42 -13.20
CA ASP A 5 -16.70 -2.00 -14.54
C ASP A 5 -15.24 -2.42 -14.80
N ALA A 6 -14.37 -2.31 -13.79
CA ALA A 6 -12.98 -2.72 -13.87
C ALA A 6 -12.82 -4.22 -14.19
N LEU A 7 -13.59 -5.06 -13.50
CA LEU A 7 -13.59 -6.50 -13.70
C LEU A 7 -14.14 -6.88 -15.07
N ASN A 8 -15.17 -6.19 -15.53
CA ASN A 8 -15.75 -6.40 -16.86
C ASN A 8 -14.74 -6.06 -17.98
N GLU A 9 -13.98 -4.97 -17.87
CA GLU A 9 -12.96 -4.61 -18.87
C GLU A 9 -11.82 -5.63 -18.93
N LEU A 10 -11.47 -6.25 -17.80
CA LEU A 10 -10.50 -7.36 -17.75
C LEU A 10 -11.11 -8.73 -18.06
N ASN A 11 -12.42 -8.81 -18.31
CA ASN A 11 -13.19 -10.05 -18.49
C ASN A 11 -13.02 -11.05 -17.33
N LEU A 12 -13.10 -10.54 -16.10
CA LEU A 12 -12.94 -11.30 -14.87
C LEU A 12 -14.24 -11.40 -14.08
N SER A 13 -14.37 -12.47 -13.30
CA SER A 13 -15.46 -12.65 -12.36
C SER A 13 -15.19 -11.86 -11.06
N GLU A 14 -16.24 -11.51 -10.32
CA GLU A 14 -16.16 -10.85 -9.00
C GLU A 14 -15.30 -11.60 -7.96
N LYS A 15 -15.08 -12.91 -8.17
CA LYS A 15 -14.27 -13.76 -7.30
C LYS A 15 -12.81 -13.88 -7.73
N ALA A 16 -12.40 -13.20 -8.80
CA ALA A 16 -11.03 -13.27 -9.32
C ALA A 16 -10.02 -12.76 -8.29
N GLY A 17 -8.95 -13.53 -8.09
CA GLY A 17 -7.85 -13.17 -7.21
C GLY A 17 -6.87 -12.18 -7.86
N SER A 18 -5.86 -11.73 -7.11
CA SER A 18 -4.79 -10.87 -7.62
C SER A 18 -4.02 -11.51 -8.78
N GLU A 19 -3.74 -12.81 -8.71
CA GLU A 19 -3.08 -13.55 -9.79
C GLU A 19 -3.93 -13.61 -11.07
N ASP A 20 -5.25 -13.74 -10.94
CA ASP A 20 -6.16 -13.74 -12.08
C ASP A 20 -6.18 -12.37 -12.78
N ILE A 21 -6.16 -11.29 -12.00
CA ILE A 21 -6.09 -9.91 -12.49
C ILE A 21 -4.82 -9.67 -13.30
N GLU A 22 -3.67 -10.09 -12.78
CA GLU A 22 -2.39 -9.94 -13.49
C GLU A 22 -2.33 -10.80 -14.76
N ASN A 23 -2.80 -12.04 -14.69
CA ASN A 23 -2.87 -12.93 -15.86
C ASN A 23 -3.80 -12.39 -16.95
N ALA A 24 -4.96 -11.84 -16.57
CA ALA A 24 -5.88 -11.22 -17.52
C ALA A 24 -5.27 -9.97 -18.17
N TYR A 25 -4.64 -9.10 -17.38
CA TYR A 25 -3.93 -7.93 -17.90
C TYR A 25 -2.87 -8.33 -18.92
N ARG A 26 -1.98 -9.29 -18.60
CA ARG A 26 -0.95 -9.78 -19.53
C ARG A 26 -1.54 -10.34 -20.82
N ARG A 27 -2.67 -11.06 -20.76
CA ARG A 27 -3.37 -11.57 -21.95
C ARG A 27 -3.93 -10.43 -22.80
N MET A 28 -4.53 -9.43 -22.17
CA MET A 28 -5.16 -8.30 -22.85
C MET A 28 -4.13 -7.36 -23.49
N VAL A 29 -3.00 -7.09 -22.83
CA VAL A 29 -1.91 -6.29 -23.40
C VAL A 29 -1.29 -6.96 -24.63
N ARG A 30 -1.14 -8.30 -24.60
CA ARG A 30 -0.68 -9.05 -25.78
C ARG A 30 -1.68 -9.00 -26.94
N ARG A 31 -2.98 -8.96 -26.63
CA ARG A 31 -4.06 -8.93 -27.62
C ARG A 31 -4.30 -7.53 -28.19
N TYR A 32 -4.10 -6.50 -27.37
CA TYR A 32 -4.32 -5.10 -27.71
C TYR A 32 -3.03 -4.29 -27.45
N PRO A 33 -2.05 -4.35 -28.35
CA PRO A 33 -0.86 -3.54 -28.24
C PRO A 33 -1.21 -2.04 -28.34
N PRO A 34 -0.50 -1.17 -27.61
CA PRO A 34 -0.74 0.27 -27.62
C PRO A 34 -0.52 0.90 -29.01
N GLU A 35 0.35 0.29 -29.82
CA GLU A 35 0.63 0.68 -31.21
C GLU A 35 -0.59 0.56 -32.12
N PHE A 36 -1.48 -0.41 -31.86
CA PHE A 36 -2.61 -0.73 -32.73
C PHE A 36 -3.96 -0.28 -32.16
N ASN A 37 -4.11 -0.24 -30.84
CA ASN A 37 -5.36 0.14 -30.19
C ASN A 37 -5.09 0.90 -28.86
N PRO A 38 -4.71 2.19 -28.94
CA PRO A 38 -4.36 2.98 -27.76
C PRO A 38 -5.55 3.17 -26.80
N GLU A 39 -6.77 3.36 -27.33
CA GLU A 39 -7.96 3.58 -26.51
C GLU A 39 -8.35 2.36 -25.68
N ARG A 40 -8.27 1.15 -26.26
CA ARG A 40 -8.52 -0.11 -25.54
C ARG A 40 -7.46 -0.36 -24.49
N PHE A 41 -6.20 -0.11 -24.83
CA PHE A 41 -5.09 -0.28 -23.89
C PHE A 41 -5.24 0.63 -22.67
N GLN A 42 -5.61 1.90 -22.87
CA GLN A 42 -5.86 2.84 -21.76
C GLN A 42 -6.92 2.33 -20.79
N LYS A 43 -8.05 1.80 -21.30
CA LYS A 43 -9.11 1.23 -20.45
C LYS A 43 -8.64 0.01 -19.66
N ILE A 44 -7.87 -0.87 -20.30
CA ILE A 44 -7.29 -2.06 -19.65
C ILE A 44 -6.31 -1.66 -18.55
N ASP A 45 -5.46 -0.66 -18.81
CA ASP A 45 -4.47 -0.16 -17.85
C ASP A 45 -5.12 0.57 -16.67
N GLU A 46 -6.12 1.41 -16.93
CA GLU A 46 -6.92 2.07 -15.91
C GLU A 46 -7.64 1.05 -15.01
N ALA A 47 -8.19 -0.01 -15.60
CA ALA A 47 -8.84 -1.09 -14.86
C ALA A 47 -7.89 -1.87 -13.96
N TYR A 48 -6.71 -2.21 -14.48
CA TYR A 48 -5.67 -2.88 -13.70
C TYR A 48 -5.20 -2.01 -12.53
N ARG A 49 -4.93 -0.72 -12.77
CA ARG A 49 -4.50 0.22 -11.72
C ARG A 49 -5.57 0.44 -10.66
N PHE A 50 -6.84 0.50 -11.06
CA PHE A 50 -7.95 0.65 -10.13
C PHE A 50 -8.05 -0.55 -9.17
N LEU A 51 -7.95 -1.78 -9.70
CA LEU A 51 -8.01 -3.01 -8.90
C LEU A 51 -6.72 -3.28 -8.10
N SER A 52 -5.58 -2.77 -8.57
CA SER A 52 -4.30 -2.88 -7.86
C SER A 52 -4.07 -1.74 -6.85
N SER A 53 -4.97 -0.76 -6.78
CA SER A 53 -4.84 0.39 -5.89
C SER A 53 -5.03 0.02 -4.43
N PHE A 54 -4.30 0.71 -3.55
CA PHE A 54 -4.40 0.61 -2.10
C PHE A 54 -5.84 0.80 -1.58
N SER A 55 -6.67 1.59 -2.29
CA SER A 55 -8.07 1.78 -1.92
C SER A 55 -8.92 0.52 -2.13
N ASP A 56 -8.72 -0.22 -3.22
CA ASP A 56 -9.44 -1.50 -3.46
C ASP A 56 -8.93 -2.58 -2.50
N MET A 57 -7.63 -2.56 -2.18
CA MET A 57 -7.05 -3.43 -1.15
C MET A 57 -7.69 -3.18 0.23
N ILE A 58 -7.87 -1.91 0.63
CA ILE A 58 -8.56 -1.55 1.88
C ILE A 58 -10.03 -1.96 1.84
N GLU A 59 -10.76 -1.70 0.75
CA GLU A 59 -12.15 -2.13 0.62
C GLU A 59 -12.29 -3.65 0.71
N ARG A 60 -11.36 -4.39 0.11
CA ARG A 60 -11.32 -5.85 0.19
C ARG A 60 -11.03 -6.34 1.61
N LEU A 61 -10.19 -5.63 2.37
CA LEU A 61 -9.90 -5.95 3.78
C LEU A 61 -11.05 -5.65 4.73
N LEU A 62 -11.80 -4.58 4.45
CA LEU A 62 -12.91 -4.12 5.30
C LEU A 62 -14.25 -4.75 4.95
N SER A 63 -14.38 -5.36 3.77
CA SER A 63 -15.63 -6.00 3.35
C SER A 63 -15.91 -7.27 4.15
N PRO A 64 -17.10 -7.42 4.76
CA PRO A 64 -17.47 -8.60 5.55
C PRO A 64 -17.59 -9.88 4.71
N ALA A 65 -17.57 -9.78 3.38
CA ALA A 65 -17.55 -10.90 2.45
C ALA A 65 -16.14 -11.47 2.19
N ALA A 66 -15.07 -10.78 2.65
CA ALA A 66 -13.71 -11.28 2.59
C ALA A 66 -13.48 -12.30 3.71
N GLY A 67 -14.09 -13.48 3.58
CA GLY A 67 -13.83 -14.59 4.49
C GLY A 67 -12.33 -14.94 4.48
N SER A 68 -11.71 -14.94 5.67
CA SER A 68 -10.45 -15.59 6.13
C SER A 68 -9.27 -15.79 5.15
N GLY A 69 -9.24 -15.13 4.01
CA GLY A 69 -8.31 -15.39 2.90
C GLY A 69 -7.12 -14.45 2.87
N VAL A 70 -7.03 -13.50 3.79
CA VAL A 70 -5.88 -12.61 3.90
C VAL A 70 -4.91 -13.22 4.90
N SER A 71 -3.73 -13.64 4.43
CA SER A 71 -2.72 -14.19 5.31
C SER A 71 -2.00 -13.08 6.07
N ALA A 72 -1.54 -13.35 7.29
CA ALA A 72 -0.74 -12.38 8.06
C ALA A 72 0.54 -11.95 7.32
N ALA A 73 1.02 -12.76 6.36
CA ALA A 73 2.15 -12.43 5.51
C ALA A 73 1.81 -11.36 4.45
N GLU A 74 0.58 -11.36 3.93
CA GLU A 74 0.10 -10.32 3.00
C GLU A 74 -0.13 -8.97 3.69
N LEU A 75 -0.25 -8.97 5.02
CA LEU A 75 -0.35 -7.79 5.87
C LEU A 75 1.02 -7.33 6.42
N GLN A 76 2.12 -7.91 5.96
CA GLN A 76 3.44 -7.42 6.33
C GLN A 76 3.76 -6.14 5.57
N PHE A 77 3.51 -5.02 6.22
CA PHE A 77 4.05 -3.74 5.81
C PHE A 77 5.53 -3.72 6.16
N SER A 78 6.39 -3.81 5.15
CA SER A 78 7.81 -3.49 5.33
C SER A 78 7.94 -1.97 5.43
N ALA A 79 7.83 -1.45 6.65
CA ALA A 79 8.32 -0.12 6.97
C ALA A 79 9.86 -0.19 7.01
N ALA A 80 10.48 -0.39 5.85
CA ALA A 80 11.91 -0.22 5.71
C ALA A 80 12.21 1.26 5.95
N LEU A 81 12.68 1.59 7.16
CA LEU A 81 13.17 2.94 7.42
C LEU A 81 14.34 3.18 6.44
N PRO A 82 14.34 4.28 5.68
CA PRO A 82 15.52 4.65 4.92
C PRO A 82 16.70 4.81 5.90
N PRO A 83 17.90 4.34 5.57
CA PRO A 83 19.04 4.35 6.50
C PRO A 83 19.34 5.76 7.04
N GLU A 84 19.16 6.78 6.20
CA GLU A 84 19.26 8.20 6.53
C GLU A 84 18.35 8.62 7.71
N ALA A 85 17.15 8.04 7.82
CA ALA A 85 16.20 8.38 8.88
C ALA A 85 16.63 7.85 10.25
N VAL A 86 17.43 6.78 10.28
CA VAL A 86 17.95 6.22 11.54
C VAL A 86 19.00 7.16 12.13
N ASP A 87 19.93 7.63 11.29
CA ASP A 87 20.98 8.55 11.70
C ASP A 87 20.41 9.90 12.15
N GLU A 88 19.41 10.42 11.43
CA GLU A 88 18.73 11.65 11.81
C GLU A 88 17.97 11.51 13.15
N ALA A 89 17.31 10.37 13.37
CA ALA A 89 16.61 10.07 14.63
C ALA A 89 17.58 9.94 15.81
N LEU A 90 18.70 9.25 15.63
CA LEU A 90 19.74 9.12 16.67
C LEU A 90 20.38 10.47 16.98
N ALA A 91 20.66 11.30 15.96
CA ALA A 91 21.16 12.65 16.15
C ALA A 91 20.14 13.53 16.90
N GLY A 92 18.84 13.36 16.61
CA GLY A 92 17.74 14.00 17.34
C GLY A 92 17.71 13.63 18.82
N LEU A 93 17.80 12.33 19.13
CA LEU A 93 17.85 11.82 20.50
C LEU A 93 19.09 12.33 21.26
N ALA A 94 20.26 12.35 20.62
CA ALA A 94 21.48 12.86 21.23
C ALA A 94 21.37 14.36 21.59
N ARG A 95 20.78 15.18 20.71
CA ARG A 95 20.50 16.59 21.00
C ARG A 95 19.55 16.75 22.18
N ALA A 96 18.45 15.98 22.21
CA ALA A 96 17.48 16.03 23.29
C ALA A 96 18.09 15.62 24.65
N ALA A 97 18.91 14.57 24.68
CA ALA A 97 19.63 14.13 25.87
C ALA A 97 20.62 15.20 26.38
N ARG A 98 21.32 15.87 25.46
CA ARG A 98 22.23 16.97 25.80
C ARG A 98 21.49 18.15 26.41
N VAL A 99 20.36 18.55 25.83
CA VAL A 99 19.50 19.61 26.38
C VAL A 99 18.99 19.22 27.78
N ALA A 100 18.54 17.98 27.97
CA ALA A 100 18.09 17.48 29.27
C ALA A 100 19.20 17.47 30.33
N SER A 101 20.44 17.15 29.95
CA SER A 101 21.59 17.18 30.85
C SER A 101 21.98 18.60 31.28
N LEU A 102 21.73 19.59 30.42
CA LEU A 102 22.05 21.00 30.67
C LEU A 102 20.99 21.69 31.52
N TRP A 103 19.76 21.19 31.49
CA TRP A 103 18.65 21.71 32.29
C TRP A 103 17.93 20.57 33.01
N PRO A 104 18.52 20.01 34.09
CA PRO A 104 17.81 19.06 34.93
C PRO A 104 16.57 19.78 35.47
N LYS A 105 15.38 19.33 35.07
CA LYS A 105 14.11 19.83 35.62
C LYS A 105 14.21 19.68 37.13
N GLY A 106 14.14 20.82 37.83
CA GLY A 106 14.41 20.94 39.26
C GLY A 106 13.79 19.81 40.07
N GLU A 107 14.67 19.06 40.73
CA GLU A 107 14.31 18.06 41.73
C GLU A 107 13.53 18.80 42.85
N PRO A 108 12.27 18.42 43.17
CA PRO A 108 11.58 19.06 44.29
C PRO A 108 12.33 18.69 45.57
N ALA A 109 12.93 19.71 46.20
CA ALA A 109 13.66 19.60 47.45
C ALA A 109 12.84 18.81 48.48
N ARG A 110 13.34 17.63 48.87
CA ARG A 110 12.82 16.87 50.01
C ARG A 110 12.95 17.74 51.26
N LYS A 111 11.84 18.36 51.68
CA LYS A 111 11.74 18.97 53.02
C LYS A 111 11.67 17.84 54.04
N LYS A 112 12.68 17.79 54.91
CA LYS A 112 12.66 17.05 56.19
C LYS A 112 11.76 17.75 57.19
#